data_AF-A0A3C2CUC6-F1
#
_entry.id   AF-A0A3C2CUC6-F1
#
_cell.length_a   1.000
_cell.length_b   1.000
_cell.length_c   1.000
_cell.angle_alpha   90.00
_cell.angle_beta   90.00
_cell.angle_gamma   90.00
#
_symmetry.space_group_name_H-M   'P 1'
#
loop_
_entity.id
_entity.type
_entity.pdbx_description
1 polymer ?
#
loop_
_entity_poly.entity_id
_entity_poly.type
_entity_poly.pdbx_seq_one_letter_code
_entity_poly.pdbx_strand_id
1 'polypeptide(L)'
;MTQYKSEFLNQLDVHLGRHPEKDQILTEYETHITEMLEELSDRNEGKEDIMAELYGRLGSPEEIAASWHEEWSLTPRKTQWLFIMANLVFFTGGSLLTLIHNLFDFPWVSVIWNSLTSIPAVIILLYLVFWALLGYEIGKGFGHKGRSLLKKTFVLSILPNIILMNLTLFNIIPHDWFQPLLSHSFIGLCILFTALLYPICWAGYRWGRRASV
;
A
#
# COMPACT_ATOMS: atom_id res chain seq x y z
N MET A 1 16.95 -22.98 32.01
CA MET A 1 16.36 -22.75 30.66
C MET A 1 15.49 -21.51 30.62
N THR A 2 14.57 -21.31 31.56
CA THR A 2 13.68 -20.12 31.61
C THR A 2 14.43 -18.78 31.65
N GLN A 3 15.60 -18.75 32.29
CA GLN A 3 16.46 -17.55 32.38
C GLN A 3 17.05 -17.14 31.02
N TYR A 4 17.37 -18.10 30.14
CA TYR A 4 17.93 -17.82 28.80
C TYR A 4 16.88 -17.19 27.89
N LYS A 5 15.67 -17.75 27.91
CA LYS A 5 14.49 -17.21 27.22
C LYS A 5 14.20 -15.77 27.63
N SER A 6 14.14 -15.51 28.95
CA SER A 6 13.87 -14.16 29.45
C SER A 6 14.96 -13.15 29.10
N GLU A 7 16.22 -13.59 29.06
CA GLU A 7 17.35 -12.70 28.74
C GLU A 7 17.34 -12.29 27.27
N PHE A 8 17.11 -13.25 26.35
CA PHE A 8 16.97 -12.98 24.93
C PHE A 8 15.76 -12.09 24.62
N LEU A 9 14.58 -12.43 25.17
CA LEU A 9 13.35 -11.66 24.92
C LEU A 9 13.43 -10.23 25.48
N ASN A 10 14.07 -10.03 26.64
CA ASN A 10 14.27 -8.68 27.18
C ASN A 10 15.20 -7.83 26.31
N GLN A 11 16.27 -8.42 25.75
CA GLN A 11 17.13 -7.70 24.83
C GLN A 11 16.37 -7.34 23.55
N LEU A 12 15.63 -8.29 22.98
CA LEU A 12 14.79 -8.05 21.80
C LEU A 12 13.72 -6.98 22.06
N ASP A 13 13.09 -7.00 23.24
CA ASP A 13 12.11 -6.00 23.68
C ASP A 13 12.68 -4.57 23.70
N VAL A 14 13.90 -4.42 24.20
CA VAL A 14 14.63 -3.15 24.25
C VAL A 14 14.98 -2.68 22.83
N HIS A 15 15.51 -3.55 21.98
CA HIS A 15 15.92 -3.19 20.62
C HIS A 15 14.72 -2.90 19.68
N LEU A 16 13.57 -3.58 19.86
CA LEU A 16 12.33 -3.29 19.12
C LEU A 16 11.68 -1.95 19.50
N GLY A 17 11.99 -1.39 20.67
CA GLY A 17 11.50 -0.09 21.12
C GLY A 17 9.98 0.06 21.09
N ARG A 18 9.46 0.97 20.24
CA ARG A 18 8.01 1.24 20.04
C ARG A 18 7.47 0.61 18.75
N HIS A 19 7.90 -0.60 18.41
CA HIS A 19 7.34 -1.31 17.25
C HIS A 19 5.84 -1.60 17.44
N PRO A 20 4.96 -1.30 16.47
CA PRO A 20 3.51 -1.48 16.62
C PRO A 20 3.07 -2.95 16.73
N GLU A 21 3.90 -3.89 16.28
CA GLU A 21 3.66 -5.34 16.37
C GLU A 21 4.59 -6.03 17.38
N LYS A 22 5.20 -5.24 18.28
CA LYS A 22 6.16 -5.70 19.29
C LYS A 22 5.66 -6.95 20.05
N ASP A 23 4.43 -6.91 20.56
CA ASP A 23 3.87 -8.02 21.34
C ASP A 23 3.71 -9.31 20.49
N GLN A 24 3.39 -9.17 19.20
CA GLN A 24 3.27 -10.31 18.29
C GLN A 24 4.64 -10.92 18.00
N ILE A 25 5.63 -10.07 17.69
CA ILE A 25 7.01 -10.50 17.42
C ILE A 25 7.59 -11.21 18.65
N LEU A 26 7.41 -10.64 19.86
CA LEU A 26 7.90 -11.26 21.09
C LEU A 26 7.25 -12.63 21.35
N THR A 27 5.96 -12.78 21.07
CA THR A 27 5.24 -14.06 21.24
C THR A 27 5.72 -15.12 20.24
N GLU A 28 5.99 -14.72 19.00
CA GLU A 28 6.52 -15.61 17.96
C GLU A 28 7.92 -16.12 18.34
N TYR A 29 8.83 -15.22 18.70
CA TYR A 29 10.16 -15.59 19.16
C TYR A 29 10.13 -16.35 20.49
N GLU A 30 9.18 -16.08 21.38
CA GLU A 30 9.01 -16.87 22.61
C GLU A 30 8.73 -18.34 22.28
N THR A 31 7.86 -18.60 21.29
CA THR A 31 7.50 -19.95 20.87
C THR A 31 8.73 -20.67 20.29
N HIS A 32 9.43 -20.02 19.35
CA HIS A 32 10.62 -20.60 18.72
C HIS A 32 11.77 -20.86 19.70
N ILE A 33 12.03 -19.93 20.62
CA ILE A 33 13.08 -20.10 21.65
C ILE A 33 12.70 -21.22 22.61
N THR A 34 11.41 -21.38 22.93
CA THR A 34 10.95 -22.47 23.80
C THR A 34 11.19 -23.83 23.12
N GLU A 35 10.83 -23.96 21.85
CA GLU A 35 11.07 -25.19 21.07
C GLU A 35 12.57 -25.53 20.99
N MET A 36 13.43 -24.54 20.70
CA MET A 36 14.88 -24.77 20.65
C MET A 36 15.49 -25.12 22.02
N LEU A 37 15.00 -24.51 23.09
CA LEU A 37 15.48 -24.83 24.43
C LEU A 37 15.07 -26.25 24.86
N GLU A 38 13.93 -26.75 24.38
CA GLU A 38 13.54 -28.16 24.56
C GLU A 38 14.49 -29.10 23.78
N GLU A 39 14.83 -28.79 22.52
CA GLU A 39 15.81 -29.58 21.74
C GLU A 39 17.20 -29.60 22.38
N LEU A 40 17.63 -28.47 22.96
CA LEU A 40 18.93 -28.34 23.61
C LEU A 40 18.93 -28.88 25.04
N SER A 41 17.77 -29.13 25.64
CA SER A 41 17.65 -29.64 27.00
C SER A 41 18.25 -31.04 27.19
N ASP A 42 18.27 -31.83 26.11
CA ASP A 42 18.86 -33.17 26.08
C ASP A 42 20.40 -33.13 26.01
N ARG A 43 20.98 -31.97 25.73
CA ARG A 43 22.42 -31.76 25.66
C ARG A 43 22.89 -31.07 26.93
N ASN A 44 23.81 -31.69 27.66
CA ASN A 44 24.35 -31.20 28.93
C ASN A 44 25.37 -30.07 28.69
N GLU A 45 24.99 -29.06 27.92
CA GLU A 45 25.84 -27.97 27.44
C GLU A 45 25.82 -26.75 28.37
N GLY A 46 26.89 -25.96 28.36
CA GLY A 46 27.04 -24.78 29.20
C GLY A 46 26.17 -23.60 28.75
N LYS A 47 25.99 -22.60 29.63
CA LYS A 47 25.22 -21.37 29.34
C LYS A 47 25.70 -20.64 28.08
N GLU A 48 27.02 -20.57 27.89
CA GLU A 48 27.64 -19.86 26.76
C GLU A 48 27.39 -20.59 25.43
N ASP A 49 27.42 -21.92 25.43
CA ASP A 49 27.15 -22.74 24.24
C ASP A 49 25.68 -22.63 23.81
N ILE A 50 24.74 -22.66 24.78
CA ILE A 50 23.30 -22.54 24.50
C ILE A 50 22.96 -21.16 23.91
N MET A 51 23.55 -20.08 24.45
CA MET A 51 23.32 -18.72 23.92
C MET A 51 24.01 -18.50 22.58
N ALA A 52 25.20 -19.10 22.37
CA ALA A 52 25.88 -19.06 21.07
C ALA A 52 25.09 -19.80 19.98
N GLU A 53 24.48 -20.95 20.29
CA GLU A 53 23.62 -21.67 19.36
C GLU A 53 22.33 -20.90 19.07
N LEU A 54 21.72 -20.27 20.09
CA LEU A 54 20.56 -19.38 19.91
C LEU A 54 20.89 -18.22 18.95
N TYR A 55 22.01 -17.52 19.16
CA TYR A 55 22.45 -16.46 18.27
C TYR A 55 22.87 -16.97 16.89
N GLY A 56 23.47 -18.16 16.80
CA GLY A 56 23.86 -18.77 15.53
C GLY A 56 22.66 -19.16 14.66
N ARG A 57 21.55 -19.58 15.26
CA ARG A 57 20.33 -19.99 14.54
C ARG A 57 19.33 -18.87 14.30
N LEU A 58 19.08 -18.03 15.29
CA LEU A 58 18.09 -16.95 15.18
C LEU A 58 18.69 -15.62 14.72
N GLY A 59 19.99 -15.43 14.87
CA GLY A 59 20.63 -14.12 14.86
C GLY A 59 20.62 -13.46 16.24
N SER A 60 21.40 -12.40 16.38
CA SER A 60 21.41 -11.60 17.60
C SER A 60 20.09 -10.79 17.74
N PRO A 61 19.64 -10.48 18.98
CA PRO A 61 18.49 -9.62 19.21
C PRO A 61 18.59 -8.25 18.50
N GLU A 62 19.81 -7.75 18.32
CA GLU A 62 20.12 -6.53 17.58
C GLU A 62 19.87 -6.69 16.08
N GLU A 63 20.36 -7.77 15.46
CA GLU A 63 20.12 -8.08 14.04
C GLU A 63 18.64 -8.33 13.75
N ILE A 64 17.95 -9.04 14.66
CA ILE A 64 16.51 -9.29 14.55
C ILE A 64 15.75 -7.96 14.64
N ALA A 65 16.04 -7.11 15.62
CA ALA A 65 15.39 -5.82 15.72
C ALA A 65 15.70 -4.91 14.52
N ALA A 66 16.92 -4.98 13.98
CA ALA A 66 17.32 -4.25 12.78
C ALA A 66 16.55 -4.73 11.54
N SER A 67 16.38 -6.04 11.35
CA SER A 67 15.62 -6.59 10.21
C SER A 67 14.14 -6.21 10.31
N TRP A 68 13.54 -6.30 11.49
CA TRP A 68 12.16 -5.86 11.72
C TRP A 68 12.00 -4.35 11.55
N HIS A 69 12.99 -3.54 11.93
CA HIS A 69 12.97 -2.09 11.68
C HIS A 69 13.15 -1.75 10.20
N GLU A 70 13.97 -2.50 9.46
CA GLU A 70 14.17 -2.31 8.03
C GLU A 70 12.90 -2.70 7.26
N GLU A 71 12.32 -3.86 7.56
CA GLU A 71 11.00 -4.25 7.08
C GLU A 71 10.01 -3.15 7.43
N TRP A 72 9.89 -2.73 8.70
CA TRP A 72 8.98 -1.67 9.12
C TRP A 72 9.16 -0.36 8.34
N SER A 73 10.40 0.01 8.02
CA SER A 73 10.72 1.21 7.24
C SER A 73 10.22 1.12 5.79
N LEU A 74 10.04 -0.10 5.28
CA LEU A 74 9.43 -0.44 4.00
C LEU A 74 7.92 -0.76 4.13
N THR A 75 7.39 -0.84 5.36
CA THR A 75 6.03 -1.27 5.73
C THR A 75 5.03 -0.10 5.54
N PRO A 76 3.73 -0.37 5.67
CA PRO A 76 2.61 -0.02 4.81
C PRO A 76 2.29 1.45 4.57
N ARG A 77 2.74 2.31 5.47
CA ARG A 77 2.33 3.71 5.49
C ARG A 77 2.97 4.48 4.34
N LYS A 78 4.18 4.09 3.93
CA LYS A 78 4.85 4.64 2.75
C LYS A 78 4.14 4.22 1.47
N THR A 79 3.79 2.95 1.32
CA THR A 79 3.06 2.45 0.13
C THR A 79 1.69 3.11 0.02
N GLN A 80 0.97 3.26 1.14
CA GLN A 80 -0.29 3.99 1.18
C GLN A 80 -0.13 5.45 0.75
N TRP A 81 0.89 6.15 1.25
CA TRP A 81 1.15 7.54 0.87
C TRP A 81 1.59 7.66 -0.59
N LEU A 82 2.41 6.75 -1.08
CA LEU A 82 2.82 6.69 -2.48
C LEU A 82 1.60 6.62 -3.40
N PHE A 83 0.61 5.79 -3.05
CA PHE A 83 -0.62 5.67 -3.82
C PHE A 83 -1.52 6.91 -3.75
N ILE A 84 -1.65 7.52 -2.57
CA ILE A 84 -2.41 8.77 -2.41
C ILE A 84 -1.74 9.89 -3.21
N MET A 85 -0.40 9.99 -3.16
CA MET A 85 0.38 10.95 -3.94
C MET A 85 0.25 10.70 -5.43
N ALA A 86 0.29 9.45 -5.89
CA ALA A 86 0.09 9.14 -7.30
C ALA A 86 -1.30 9.59 -7.80
N ASN A 87 -2.38 9.27 -7.07
CA ASN A 87 -3.73 9.76 -7.43
C ASN A 87 -3.81 11.28 -7.39
N LEU A 88 -3.19 11.91 -6.39
CA LEU A 88 -3.15 13.37 -6.27
C LEU A 88 -2.40 13.99 -7.46
N VAL A 89 -1.26 13.45 -7.88
CA VAL A 89 -0.48 13.92 -9.04
C VAL A 89 -1.27 13.74 -10.33
N PHE A 90 -1.96 12.61 -10.52
CA PHE A 90 -2.82 12.42 -11.68
C PHE A 90 -3.98 13.44 -11.70
N PHE A 91 -4.62 13.65 -10.55
CA PHE A 91 -5.74 14.58 -10.42
C PHE A 91 -5.31 16.05 -10.61
N THR A 92 -4.26 16.48 -9.92
CA THR A 92 -3.75 17.85 -10.01
C THR A 92 -3.11 18.11 -11.37
N GLY A 93 -2.36 17.14 -11.91
CA GLY A 93 -1.76 17.22 -13.24
C GLY A 93 -2.82 17.35 -14.34
N GLY A 94 -3.87 16.50 -14.30
CA GLY A 94 -4.98 16.60 -15.24
C GLY A 94 -5.77 17.91 -15.12
N SER A 95 -6.02 18.36 -13.88
CA SER A 95 -6.70 19.63 -13.61
C SER A 95 -5.89 20.83 -14.11
N LEU A 96 -4.58 20.85 -13.82
CA LEU A 96 -3.69 21.92 -14.24
C LEU A 96 -3.53 21.93 -15.77
N LEU A 97 -3.40 20.77 -16.40
CA LEU A 97 -3.35 20.66 -17.86
C LEU A 97 -4.62 21.21 -18.51
N THR A 98 -5.78 20.88 -17.95
CA THR A 98 -7.09 21.42 -18.41
C THR A 98 -7.14 22.94 -18.27
N LEU A 99 -6.70 23.48 -17.13
CA LEU A 99 -6.66 24.93 -16.90
C LEU A 99 -5.71 25.63 -17.85
N ILE A 100 -4.49 25.11 -18.02
CA ILE A 100 -3.48 25.71 -18.89
C ILE A 100 -3.96 25.70 -20.34
N HIS A 101 -4.54 24.60 -20.81
CA HIS A 101 -5.06 24.50 -22.17
C HIS A 101 -6.18 25.51 -22.47
N ASN A 102 -7.07 25.78 -21.50
CA ASN A 102 -8.19 26.70 -21.70
C ASN A 102 -7.84 28.18 -21.46
N LEU A 103 -6.84 28.47 -20.61
CA LEU A 103 -6.46 29.84 -20.26
C LEU A 103 -5.27 30.36 -21.06
N PHE A 104 -4.45 29.48 -21.62
CA PHE A 104 -3.23 29.85 -22.33
C PHE A 104 -3.10 29.11 -23.66
N ASP A 105 -2.79 29.85 -24.71
CA ASP A 105 -2.74 29.34 -26.09
C ASP A 105 -1.34 28.76 -26.43
N PHE A 106 -0.88 27.83 -25.59
CA PHE A 106 0.44 27.20 -25.76
C PHE A 106 0.39 26.05 -26.77
N PRO A 107 1.13 26.09 -27.89
CA PRO A 107 1.04 25.07 -28.94
C PRO A 107 1.40 23.65 -28.45
N TRP A 108 2.40 23.55 -27.58
CA TRP A 108 2.86 22.27 -27.01
C TRP A 108 1.82 21.65 -26.07
N VAL A 109 1.06 22.48 -25.32
CA VAL A 109 -0.02 22.02 -24.45
C VAL A 109 -1.16 21.45 -25.28
N SER A 110 -1.53 22.11 -26.38
CA SER A 110 -2.57 21.62 -27.28
C SER A 110 -2.22 20.29 -27.96
N VAL A 111 -0.95 20.07 -28.30
CA VAL A 111 -0.49 18.76 -28.81
C VAL A 111 -0.62 17.66 -27.76
N ILE A 112 -0.21 17.93 -26.52
CA ILE A 112 -0.34 17.00 -25.39
C ILE A 112 -1.82 16.71 -25.11
N TRP A 113 -2.66 17.75 -25.05
CA TRP A 113 -4.09 17.65 -24.83
C TRP A 113 -4.79 16.80 -25.89
N ASN A 114 -4.55 17.07 -27.17
CA ASN A 114 -5.12 16.31 -28.28
C ASN A 114 -4.66 14.85 -28.27
N SER A 115 -3.39 14.60 -27.93
CA SER A 115 -2.87 13.24 -27.79
C SER A 115 -3.57 12.49 -26.66
N LEU A 116 -3.65 13.07 -25.46
CA LEU A 116 -4.31 12.44 -24.30
C LEU A 116 -5.80 12.20 -24.55
N THR A 117 -6.50 13.20 -25.11
CA THR A 117 -7.93 13.13 -25.40
C THR A 117 -8.28 12.14 -26.52
N SER A 118 -7.31 11.74 -27.34
CA SER A 118 -7.50 10.72 -28.39
C SER A 118 -7.42 9.27 -27.90
N ILE A 119 -6.88 9.01 -26.70
CA ILE A 119 -6.68 7.66 -26.14
C ILE A 119 -7.35 7.42 -24.78
N PRO A 120 -8.61 7.84 -24.56
CA PRO A 120 -9.28 7.73 -23.26
C PRO A 120 -9.39 6.29 -22.75
N ALA A 121 -9.59 5.32 -23.65
CA ALA A 121 -9.68 3.91 -23.29
C ALA A 121 -8.38 3.36 -22.69
N VAL A 122 -7.22 3.80 -23.22
CA VAL A 122 -5.90 3.40 -22.70
C VAL A 122 -5.68 3.97 -21.31
N ILE A 123 -6.05 5.24 -21.10
CA ILE A 123 -5.94 5.90 -19.79
C ILE A 123 -6.79 5.17 -18.74
N ILE A 124 -8.04 4.83 -19.09
CA ILE A 124 -8.93 4.06 -18.21
C ILE A 124 -8.31 2.69 -17.89
N LEU A 125 -7.83 1.96 -18.91
CA LEU A 125 -7.22 0.64 -18.71
C LEU A 125 -6.01 0.71 -17.76
N LEU A 126 -5.10 1.66 -17.97
CA LEU A 126 -3.94 1.87 -17.10
C LEU A 126 -4.38 2.20 -15.67
N TYR A 127 -5.42 3.02 -15.51
CA TYR A 127 -5.98 3.35 -14.21
C TYR A 127 -6.58 2.13 -13.52
N LEU A 128 -7.31 1.27 -14.24
CA LEU A 128 -7.84 0.00 -13.70
C LEU A 128 -6.71 -0.93 -13.23
N VAL A 129 -5.65 -1.06 -14.02
CA VAL A 129 -4.47 -1.87 -13.66
C VAL A 129 -3.80 -1.31 -12.42
N PHE A 130 -3.61 0.01 -12.35
CA PHE A 130 -3.07 0.68 -11.16
C PHE A 130 -3.90 0.36 -9.91
N TRP A 131 -5.23 0.41 -9.99
CA TRP A 131 -6.11 0.07 -8.87
C TRP A 131 -6.08 -1.42 -8.50
N ALA A 132 -5.93 -2.31 -9.46
CA ALA A 132 -5.76 -3.74 -9.21
C ALA A 132 -4.44 -4.02 -8.48
N LEU A 133 -3.34 -3.41 -8.92
CA LEU A 133 -2.02 -3.50 -8.28
C LEU A 133 -2.03 -2.91 -6.87
N LEU A 134 -2.70 -1.77 -6.68
CA LEU A 134 -2.90 -1.17 -5.35
C LEU A 134 -3.62 -2.14 -4.41
N GLY A 135 -4.71 -2.75 -4.91
CA GLY A 135 -5.42 -3.78 -4.18
C GLY A 135 -4.50 -4.93 -3.79
N TYR A 136 -3.73 -5.43 -4.75
CA TYR A 136 -2.76 -6.51 -4.57
C TYR A 136 -1.70 -6.19 -3.51
N GLU A 137 -1.03 -5.04 -3.58
CA GLU A 137 -0.01 -4.62 -2.61
C GLU A 137 -0.60 -4.51 -1.20
N ILE A 138 -1.81 -3.96 -1.06
CA ILE A 138 -2.50 -3.90 0.24
C ILE A 138 -2.90 -5.30 0.73
N GLY A 139 -3.27 -6.19 -0.17
CA GLY A 139 -3.60 -7.59 0.16
C GLY A 139 -2.38 -8.35 0.66
N LYS A 140 -1.26 -8.19 -0.05
CA LYS A 140 0.02 -8.84 0.25
C LYS A 140 0.64 -8.29 1.54
N GLY A 141 0.68 -6.97 1.71
CA GLY A 141 1.37 -6.35 2.84
C GLY A 141 0.60 -6.32 4.17
N PHE A 142 -0.72 -6.54 4.18
CA PHE A 142 -1.53 -6.35 5.40
C PHE A 142 -2.47 -7.49 5.75
N GLY A 143 -2.53 -8.55 4.93
CA GLY A 143 -3.38 -9.71 5.17
C GLY A 143 -4.81 -9.35 5.59
N HIS A 144 -5.28 -9.93 6.70
CA HIS A 144 -6.66 -9.76 7.19
C HIS A 144 -6.96 -8.34 7.73
N LYS A 145 -5.96 -7.64 8.29
CA LYS A 145 -6.11 -6.27 8.83
C LYS A 145 -6.19 -5.21 7.71
N GLY A 146 -5.74 -5.54 6.49
CA GLY A 146 -5.71 -4.63 5.33
C GLY A 146 -7.06 -4.17 4.78
N ARG A 147 -8.17 -4.85 5.09
CA ARG A 147 -9.51 -4.54 4.52
C ARG A 147 -10.01 -3.14 4.90
N SER A 148 -9.80 -2.72 6.14
CA SER A 148 -10.20 -1.38 6.61
C SER A 148 -9.37 -0.29 5.93
N LEU A 149 -8.07 -0.55 5.77
CA LEU A 149 -7.13 0.36 5.14
C LEU A 149 -7.39 0.49 3.64
N LEU A 150 -7.68 -0.62 2.94
CA LEU A 150 -8.14 -0.62 1.56
C LEU A 150 -9.35 0.29 1.37
N LYS A 151 -10.39 0.14 2.22
CA LYS A 151 -11.62 0.94 2.12
C LYS A 151 -11.35 2.43 2.34
N LYS A 152 -10.56 2.80 3.35
CA LYS A 152 -10.22 4.19 3.65
C LYS A 152 -9.42 4.82 2.50
N THR A 153 -8.38 4.14 2.02
CA THR A 153 -7.53 4.63 0.92
C THR A 153 -8.33 4.73 -0.38
N PHE A 154 -9.18 3.75 -0.68
CA PHE A 154 -10.05 3.77 -1.85
C PHE A 154 -10.98 4.98 -1.85
N VAL A 155 -11.70 5.20 -0.75
CA VAL A 155 -12.63 6.34 -0.63
C VAL A 155 -11.88 7.65 -0.71
N LEU A 156 -10.77 7.81 0.01
CA LEU A 156 -10.00 9.06 0.02
C LEU A 156 -9.44 9.41 -1.37
N SER A 157 -8.97 8.42 -2.13
CA SER A 157 -8.40 8.63 -3.46
C SER A 157 -9.45 8.86 -4.56
N ILE A 158 -10.66 8.30 -4.43
CA ILE A 158 -11.75 8.49 -5.42
C ILE A 158 -12.59 9.72 -5.12
N LEU A 159 -12.62 10.20 -3.87
CA LEU A 159 -13.44 11.34 -3.46
C LEU A 159 -13.21 12.59 -4.35
N PRO A 160 -11.96 13.01 -4.67
CA PRO A 160 -11.73 14.15 -5.57
C PRO A 160 -12.31 13.93 -6.97
N ASN A 161 -12.19 12.70 -7.51
CA ASN A 161 -12.73 12.36 -8.84
C ASN A 161 -14.26 12.40 -8.86
N ILE A 162 -14.91 11.89 -7.82
CA ILE A 162 -16.38 11.97 -7.68
C ILE A 162 -16.82 13.42 -7.54
N ILE A 163 -16.13 14.22 -6.74
CA ILE A 163 -16.43 15.66 -6.59
C ILE A 163 -16.33 16.36 -7.94
N LEU A 164 -15.22 16.17 -8.68
CA LEU A 164 -15.03 16.77 -9.99
C LEU A 164 -16.13 16.35 -10.98
N MET A 165 -16.48 15.06 -11.01
CA MET A 165 -17.56 14.54 -11.86
C MET A 165 -18.92 15.17 -11.50
N ASN A 166 -19.20 15.40 -10.21
CA ASN A 166 -20.43 16.10 -9.83
C ASN A 166 -20.39 17.58 -10.23
N LEU A 167 -19.25 18.26 -10.05
CA LEU A 167 -19.11 19.67 -10.45
C LEU A 167 -19.31 19.87 -11.96
N THR A 168 -18.84 18.92 -12.79
CA THR A 168 -19.11 18.95 -14.23
C THR A 168 -20.58 18.62 -14.53
N LEU A 169 -21.17 17.59 -13.91
CA LEU A 169 -22.59 17.23 -14.10
C LEU A 169 -23.56 18.37 -13.72
N PHE A 170 -23.28 19.11 -12.65
CA PHE A 170 -24.09 20.27 -12.23
C PHE A 170 -23.82 21.55 -13.03
N ASN A 171 -23.02 21.47 -14.11
CA ASN A 171 -22.64 22.62 -14.94
C ASN A 171 -21.96 23.76 -14.17
N ILE A 172 -21.34 23.46 -13.01
CA ILE A 172 -20.58 24.45 -12.25
C ILE A 172 -19.26 24.77 -12.98
N ILE A 173 -18.71 23.77 -13.68
CA ILE A 173 -17.57 23.94 -14.59
C ILE A 173 -18.07 23.89 -16.05
N PRO A 174 -17.65 24.81 -16.93
CA PRO A 174 -18.08 24.83 -18.33
C PRO A 174 -17.75 23.50 -19.04
N HIS A 175 -18.73 22.87 -19.67
CA HIS A 175 -18.54 21.60 -20.38
C HIS A 175 -17.52 21.73 -21.54
N ASP A 176 -17.43 22.91 -22.12
CA ASP A 176 -16.54 23.22 -23.24
C ASP A 176 -15.06 23.03 -22.88
N TRP A 177 -14.71 23.22 -21.60
CA TRP A 177 -13.32 23.11 -21.13
C TRP A 177 -12.76 21.69 -21.21
N PHE A 178 -13.64 20.69 -21.28
CA PHE A 178 -13.27 19.29 -21.38
C PHE A 178 -13.71 18.66 -22.70
N GLN A 179 -14.13 19.44 -23.70
CA GLN A 179 -14.31 18.92 -25.05
C GLN A 179 -12.95 18.47 -25.62
N PRO A 180 -12.86 17.31 -26.30
CA PRO A 180 -13.93 16.36 -26.65
C PRO A 180 -14.16 15.23 -25.62
N LEU A 181 -13.44 15.26 -24.49
CA LEU A 181 -13.46 14.24 -23.45
C LEU A 181 -14.87 14.04 -22.83
N LEU A 182 -15.60 15.11 -22.49
CA LEU A 182 -16.93 15.05 -21.85
C LEU A 182 -18.08 14.84 -22.86
N SER A 183 -18.01 13.81 -23.69
CA SER A 183 -19.23 13.31 -24.36
C SER A 183 -20.14 12.60 -23.36
N HIS A 184 -21.46 12.63 -23.55
CA HIS A 184 -22.40 11.91 -22.67
C HIS A 184 -22.06 10.41 -22.56
N SER A 185 -21.58 9.81 -23.64
CA SER A 185 -21.12 8.41 -23.70
C SER A 185 -19.89 8.17 -22.81
N PHE A 186 -18.95 9.12 -22.77
CA PHE A 186 -17.76 9.03 -21.95
C PHE A 186 -18.09 9.15 -20.46
N ILE A 187 -18.99 10.07 -20.08
CA ILE A 187 -19.44 10.20 -18.69
C ILE A 187 -20.08 8.89 -18.20
N GLY A 188 -20.93 8.26 -19.03
CA GLY A 188 -21.52 6.96 -18.71
C GLY A 188 -20.47 5.86 -18.49
N LEU A 189 -19.43 5.80 -19.35
CA LEU A 189 -18.31 4.89 -19.19
C LEU A 189 -17.51 5.18 -17.91
N CYS A 190 -17.22 6.44 -17.60
CA CYS A 190 -16.52 6.83 -16.38
C CYS A 190 -17.27 6.42 -15.12
N ILE A 191 -18.60 6.60 -15.08
CA ILE A 191 -19.43 6.16 -13.96
C ILE A 191 -19.37 4.63 -13.82
N LEU A 192 -19.53 3.89 -14.92
CA LEU A 192 -19.46 2.43 -14.93
C LEU A 192 -18.10 1.93 -14.43
N PHE A 193 -17.00 2.46 -14.97
CA PHE A 193 -15.65 2.08 -14.55
C PHE A 193 -15.39 2.47 -13.10
N THR A 194 -15.86 3.64 -12.65
CA THR A 194 -15.75 4.05 -11.24
C THR A 194 -16.47 3.07 -10.31
N ALA A 195 -17.63 2.56 -10.71
CA ALA A 195 -18.33 1.51 -9.96
C ALA A 195 -17.56 0.18 -9.97
N LEU A 196 -16.90 -0.16 -11.09
CA LEU A 196 -16.07 -1.36 -11.22
C LEU A 196 -14.71 -1.27 -10.52
N LEU A 197 -14.23 -0.06 -10.20
CA LEU A 197 -12.95 0.12 -9.50
C LEU A 197 -12.92 -0.60 -8.16
N TYR A 198 -14.01 -0.54 -7.38
CA TYR A 198 -14.06 -1.22 -6.08
C TYR A 198 -13.93 -2.75 -6.19
N PRO A 199 -14.74 -3.45 -7.02
CA PRO A 199 -14.59 -4.89 -7.17
C PRO A 199 -13.24 -5.29 -7.79
N ILE A 200 -12.67 -4.50 -8.69
CA ILE A 200 -11.32 -4.74 -9.24
C ILE A 200 -10.25 -4.63 -8.15
N CYS A 201 -10.29 -3.56 -7.37
CA CYS A 201 -9.36 -3.35 -6.27
C CYS A 201 -9.52 -4.45 -5.19
N TRP A 202 -10.76 -4.89 -4.93
CA TRP A 202 -11.03 -6.00 -4.03
C TRP A 202 -10.56 -7.36 -4.58
N ALA A 203 -10.64 -7.58 -5.89
CA ALA A 203 -10.09 -8.78 -6.54
C ALA A 203 -8.56 -8.80 -6.39
N GLY A 204 -7.89 -7.67 -6.66
CA GLY A 204 -6.46 -7.50 -6.41
C GLY A 204 -6.09 -7.79 -4.95
N TYR A 205 -6.83 -7.21 -4.00
CA TYR A 205 -6.64 -7.48 -2.56
C TYR A 205 -6.76 -8.96 -2.18
N ARG A 206 -7.75 -9.66 -2.73
CA ARG A 206 -7.92 -11.09 -2.46
C ARG A 206 -6.76 -11.91 -3.03
N TRP A 207 -6.24 -11.51 -4.19
CA TRP A 207 -5.08 -12.16 -4.79
C TRP A 207 -3.82 -11.91 -3.97
N GLY A 208 -3.51 -10.66 -3.62
CA GLY A 208 -2.36 -10.32 -2.78
C GLY A 208 -2.39 -11.05 -1.44
N ARG A 209 -3.57 -11.12 -0.81
CA ARG A 209 -3.74 -11.86 0.45
C ARG A 209 -3.43 -13.35 0.34
N ARG A 210 -3.73 -13.99 -0.80
CA ARG A 210 -3.40 -15.40 -1.04
C ARG A 210 -1.92 -15.64 -1.29
N ALA A 211 -1.20 -14.64 -1.79
CA ALA A 211 0.23 -14.72 -2.05
C ALA A 211 1.10 -14.40 -0.81
N SER A 212 0.47 -13.91 0.27
CA SER A 212 1.11 -13.64 1.56
C SER A 212 1.02 -14.82 2.55
N VAL A 213 0.33 -15.91 2.16
CA VAL A 213 0.25 -17.17 2.94
C VAL A 213 1.25 -18.16 2.37
#